data_AF-A0A239D3Q3-F1
#
_entry.id   AF-A0A239D3Q3-F1
#
_cell.length_a   1.000
_cell.length_b   1.000
_cell.length_c   1.000
_cell.angle_alpha   90.00
_cell.angle_beta   90.00
_cell.angle_gamma   90.00
#
_symmetry.space_group_name_H-M   'P 1'
#
loop_
_entity.id
_entity.type
_entity.pdbx_description
1 polymer ?
#
loop_
_entity_poly.entity_id
_entity_poly.type
_entity_poly.pdbx_seq_one_letter_code
_entity_poly.pdbx_strand_id
1 'polypeptide(L)'
;MSDLKSAILDAKYVDMIDLGDFVVRDTGLPDVDSDGNLMPQATEIAAAVFRWAADMQAAEVARAKAPEPSKPAALNEYDEQGDPLMDAPTAEKFEADLNQMTGEQG
;
A
#
# COMPACT_ATOMS: atom_id res chain seq x y z
N MET A 1 -12.09 -0.04 7.25
CA MET A 1 -10.83 -0.40 7.96
C MET A 1 -9.99 0.80 8.40
N SER A 2 -10.22 2.03 7.89
CA SER A 2 -9.47 3.21 8.36
C SER A 2 -9.67 3.51 9.85
N ASP A 3 -10.89 3.28 10.35
CA ASP A 3 -11.27 3.59 11.74
C ASP A 3 -10.44 2.80 12.77
N LEU A 4 -10.27 1.49 12.59
CA LEU A 4 -9.45 0.65 13.48
C LEU A 4 -7.97 1.07 13.48
N LYS A 5 -7.41 1.32 12.29
CA LYS A 5 -6.02 1.79 12.16
C LYS A 5 -5.83 3.12 12.89
N SER A 6 -6.72 4.08 12.67
CA SER A 6 -6.68 5.39 13.33
C SER A 6 -6.81 5.25 14.84
N ALA A 7 -7.75 4.43 15.33
CA ALA A 7 -7.91 4.16 16.75
C ALA A 7 -6.65 3.56 17.39
N ILE A 8 -5.94 2.66 16.69
CA ILE A 8 -4.66 2.08 17.17
C ILE A 8 -3.55 3.14 17.23
N LEU A 9 -3.47 4.04 16.25
CA LEU A 9 -2.45 5.09 16.22
C LEU A 9 -2.69 6.18 17.28
N ASP A 10 -3.96 6.42 17.63
CA ASP A 10 -4.37 7.40 18.63
C ASP A 10 -4.49 6.82 20.06
N ALA A 11 -4.40 5.50 20.21
CA ALA A 11 -4.52 4.82 21.50
C ALA A 11 -3.39 5.20 22.46
N LYS A 12 -3.68 5.22 23.77
CA LYS A 12 -2.63 5.38 24.78
C LYS A 12 -1.84 4.09 24.88
N TYR A 13 -0.59 4.21 25.32
CA TYR A 13 0.27 3.06 25.56
C TYR A 13 -0.39 2.02 26.49
N VAL A 14 -1.05 2.44 27.57
CA VAL A 14 -1.74 1.52 28.49
C VAL A 14 -2.85 0.75 27.79
N ASP A 15 -3.64 1.41 26.94
CA ASP A 15 -4.74 0.79 26.20
C ASP A 15 -4.19 -0.24 25.19
N MET A 16 -3.02 0.04 24.60
CA MET A 16 -2.33 -0.89 23.71
C MET A 16 -1.80 -2.12 24.44
N ILE A 17 -1.28 -1.96 25.67
CA ILE A 17 -0.85 -3.08 26.50
C ILE A 17 -2.05 -3.93 26.94
N ASP A 18 -3.17 -3.30 27.32
CA ASP A 18 -4.40 -4.01 27.67
C ASP A 18 -4.96 -4.79 26.46
N LEU A 19 -4.88 -4.22 25.25
CA LEU A 19 -5.22 -4.93 24.02
C LEU A 19 -4.30 -6.14 23.79
N GLY A 20 -2.99 -5.99 24.01
CA GLY A 20 -2.02 -7.08 23.89
C GLY A 20 -2.29 -8.21 24.91
N ASP A 21 -2.56 -7.87 26.17
CA ASP A 21 -2.90 -8.82 27.22
C ASP A 21 -4.22 -9.54 26.92
N PHE A 22 -5.24 -8.83 26.41
CA PHE A 22 -6.48 -9.43 25.93
C PHE A 22 -6.21 -10.50 24.87
N VAL A 23 -5.40 -10.19 23.85
CA VAL A 23 -5.08 -11.14 22.76
C VAL A 23 -4.32 -12.37 23.29
N VAL A 24 -3.34 -12.17 24.18
CA VAL A 24 -2.59 -13.28 24.80
C VAL A 24 -3.53 -14.24 25.53
N ARG A 25 -4.47 -13.70 26.32
CA ARG A 25 -5.45 -14.50 27.07
C ARG A 25 -6.47 -15.18 26.17
N ASP A 26 -6.99 -14.48 25.16
CA ASP A 26 -8.01 -15.00 24.24
C ASP A 26 -7.47 -16.14 23.37
N THR A 27 -6.21 -16.04 22.95
CA THR A 27 -5.55 -17.05 22.12
C THR A 27 -4.85 -18.15 22.93
N GLY A 28 -4.80 -18.02 24.26
CA GLY A 28 -4.16 -18.99 25.14
C GLY A 28 -2.65 -19.08 24.95
N LEU A 29 -1.99 -17.95 24.62
CA LEU A 29 -0.54 -17.93 24.52
C LEU A 29 0.10 -18.11 25.92
N PRO A 30 1.22 -18.84 26.04
CA PRO A 30 1.84 -19.08 27.35
C PRO A 30 2.33 -17.76 27.94
N ASP A 31 2.09 -17.47 29.21
CA ASP A 31 2.56 -16.25 29.87
C ASP A 31 3.92 -16.43 30.59
N VAL A 32 4.38 -17.68 30.70
CA VAL A 32 5.65 -18.07 31.31
C VAL A 32 6.50 -18.96 30.41
N ASP A 33 7.81 -18.79 30.45
CA ASP A 33 8.77 -19.64 29.75
C ASP A 33 9.00 -20.99 30.48
N SER A 34 9.89 -21.83 29.93
CA SER A 34 10.24 -23.14 30.51
C SER A 34 10.89 -23.06 31.89
N ASP A 35 11.45 -21.91 32.26
CA ASP A 35 12.13 -21.66 33.52
C ASP A 35 11.21 -20.95 34.54
N GLY A 36 9.96 -20.65 34.15
CA GLY A 36 8.96 -20.00 34.99
C GLY A 36 9.06 -18.47 35.01
N ASN A 37 9.82 -17.84 34.12
CA ASN A 37 9.86 -16.38 34.00
C ASN A 37 8.70 -15.86 33.16
N LEU A 38 8.18 -14.68 33.52
CA LEU A 38 7.15 -14.00 32.74
C LEU A 38 7.69 -13.61 31.36
N MET A 39 6.94 -13.92 30.31
CA MET A 39 7.28 -13.53 28.95
C MET A 39 6.62 -12.20 28.57
N PRO A 40 7.29 -11.34 27.78
CA PRO A 40 6.80 -10.00 27.44
C PRO A 40 5.74 -10.01 26.32
N GLN A 41 4.94 -11.06 26.18
CA GLN A 41 4.10 -11.29 25.00
C GLN A 41 3.05 -10.21 24.77
N ALA A 42 2.40 -9.72 25.83
CA ALA A 42 1.42 -8.64 25.70
C ALA A 42 2.06 -7.39 25.05
N THR A 43 3.28 -7.06 25.47
CA THR A 43 4.07 -5.94 24.91
C THR A 43 4.45 -6.21 23.45
N GLU A 44 4.85 -7.43 23.12
CA GLU A 44 5.22 -7.80 21.76
C GLU A 44 4.02 -7.76 20.79
N ILE A 45 2.86 -8.27 21.22
CA ILE A 45 1.62 -8.21 20.45
C ILE A 45 1.17 -6.76 20.27
N ALA A 46 1.17 -5.96 21.33
CA ALA A 46 0.83 -4.54 21.25
C ALA A 46 1.74 -3.80 20.24
N ALA A 47 3.04 -4.07 20.26
CA ALA A 47 4.01 -3.50 19.33
C ALA A 47 3.76 -3.96 17.89
N ALA A 48 3.45 -5.24 17.68
CA ALA A 48 3.14 -5.77 16.35
C ALA A 48 1.89 -5.12 15.74
N VAL A 49 0.84 -4.94 16.54
CA VAL A 49 -0.41 -4.28 16.12
C VAL A 49 -0.17 -2.80 15.79
N PHE A 50 0.58 -2.08 16.64
CA PHE A 50 0.94 -0.69 16.37
C PHE A 50 1.76 -0.54 15.08
N ARG A 51 2.78 -1.40 14.91
CA ARG A 51 3.62 -1.39 13.71
C ARG A 51 2.79 -1.62 12.45
N TRP A 52 1.86 -2.58 12.47
CA TRP A 52 0.94 -2.79 11.35
C TRP A 52 0.13 -1.52 11.01
N ALA A 53 -0.41 -0.83 12.02
CA ALA A 53 -1.18 0.38 11.80
C ALA A 53 -0.31 1.52 11.22
N ALA A 54 0.93 1.64 11.70
CA ALA A 54 1.90 2.61 11.19
C ALA A 54 2.32 2.31 9.74
N ASP A 55 2.56 1.04 9.41
CA ASP A 55 2.89 0.61 8.05
C ASP A 55 1.73 0.89 7.07
N MET A 56 0.49 0.66 7.50
CA MET A 56 -0.72 1.01 6.73
C MET A 56 -0.80 2.52 6.48
N GLN A 57 -0.55 3.34 7.51
CA GLN A 57 -0.53 4.80 7.37
C GLN A 57 0.58 5.27 6.41
N ALA A 58 1.78 4.68 6.52
CA ALA A 58 2.89 5.00 5.63
C ALA A 58 2.57 4.64 4.16
N ALA A 59 1.95 3.48 3.93
CA ALA A 59 1.54 3.05 2.59
C ALA A 59 0.49 3.98 1.96
N GLU A 60 -0.48 4.45 2.74
CA GLU A 60 -1.48 5.43 2.27
C GLU A 60 -0.82 6.78 1.91
N VAL A 61 0.08 7.27 2.76
CA VAL A 61 0.83 8.51 2.47
C VAL A 61 1.69 8.36 1.22
N ALA A 62 2.32 7.21 1.02
CA ALA A 62 3.09 6.92 -0.19
C ALA A 62 2.20 6.92 -1.45
N ARG A 63 1.01 6.32 -1.38
CA ARG A 63 0.04 6.33 -2.49
C ARG A 63 -0.46 7.73 -2.81
N ALA A 64 -0.71 8.57 -1.79
CA ALA A 64 -1.13 9.95 -1.98
C ALA A 64 -0.02 10.85 -2.59
N LYS A 65 1.24 10.45 -2.44
CA LYS A 65 2.40 11.17 -3.01
C LYS A 65 2.86 10.63 -4.37
N ALA A 66 2.31 9.51 -4.83
CA ALA A 66 2.66 8.98 -6.14
C ALA A 66 2.17 9.97 -7.22
N PRO A 67 3.06 10.48 -8.09
CA PRO A 67 2.62 11.31 -9.21
C PRO A 67 1.67 10.49 -10.08
N GLU A 68 0.55 11.08 -10.50
CA GLU A 68 -0.27 10.48 -11.55
C GLU A 68 0.63 10.20 -12.75
N PRO A 69 0.50 9.04 -13.42
CA PRO A 69 1.22 8.82 -14.67
C PRO A 69 0.81 9.96 -15.59
N SER A 70 1.76 10.85 -15.88
CA SER A 70 1.55 11.95 -16.81
C SER A 70 1.09 11.32 -18.11
N LYS A 71 -0.20 11.49 -18.44
CA LYS A 71 -0.68 11.24 -19.80
C LYS A 71 0.27 12.00 -20.73
N PRO A 72 0.92 11.33 -21.69
CA PRO A 72 1.72 12.05 -22.67
C PRO A 72 0.83 13.12 -23.28
N ALA A 73 1.29 14.38 -23.31
CA ALA A 73 0.50 15.53 -23.74
C ALA A 73 -0.04 15.42 -25.19
N ALA A 74 0.33 14.37 -25.92
CA ALA A 74 -0.12 14.05 -27.27
C ALA A 74 -1.37 13.15 -27.35
N LEU A 75 -1.90 12.63 -26.23
CA LEU A 75 -3.04 11.70 -26.21
C LEU A 75 -4.26 12.29 -25.47
N ASN A 76 -4.50 13.58 -25.62
CA ASN A 76 -5.56 14.26 -24.86
C ASN A 76 -6.94 14.22 -25.51
N GLU A 77 -7.05 13.74 -26.75
CA GLU A 77 -8.32 13.65 -27.48
C GLU A 77 -8.40 12.26 -28.10
N TYR A 78 -9.45 11.52 -27.78
CA TYR A 78 -9.83 10.25 -28.40
C TYR A 78 -11.22 10.43 -28.99
N ASP A 79 -11.50 9.83 -30.14
CA ASP A 79 -12.83 9.88 -30.73
C ASP A 79 -13.82 8.97 -29.97
N GLU A 80 -15.08 8.92 -30.42
CA GLU A 80 -16.13 8.09 -29.79
C GLU A 80 -15.85 6.58 -29.92
N GLN A 81 -14.89 6.19 -30.76
CA GLN A 81 -14.45 4.83 -31.02
C GLN A 81 -13.21 4.46 -30.18
N GLY A 82 -12.63 5.43 -29.48
CA GLY A 82 -11.47 5.23 -28.61
C GLY A 82 -10.13 5.30 -29.35
N ASP A 83 -10.13 5.83 -30.58
CA ASP A 83 -8.92 6.04 -31.35
C ASP A 83 -8.32 7.43 -31.04
N PRO A 84 -6.99 7.56 -30.89
CA PRO A 84 -6.36 8.86 -30.68
C PRO A 84 -6.71 9.83 -31.80
N LEU A 85 -7.27 11.00 -31.46
CA LEU A 85 -7.50 12.09 -32.41
C LEU A 85 -6.15 12.72 -32.76
N MET A 86 -5.59 12.31 -33.89
CA MET A 86 -4.32 12.80 -34.42
C MET A 86 -4.44 13.09 -35.92
N ASP A 87 -3.65 14.03 -36.43
CA ASP A 87 -3.62 14.31 -37.87
C ASP A 87 -2.84 13.22 -38.64
N ALA A 88 -3.17 13.04 -39.93
CA ALA A 88 -2.55 12.00 -40.76
C ALA A 88 -1.01 12.02 -40.77
N PRO A 89 -0.34 13.19 -40.85
CA PRO A 89 1.12 13.24 -40.80
C PRO A 89 1.72 12.77 -39.47
N THR A 90 1.00 12.98 -38.35
CA THR A 90 1.45 12.52 -37.04
C THR A 90 1.17 11.03 -36.85
N ALA A 91 0.04 10.53 -37.37
CA ALA A 91 -0.27 9.09 -37.37
C ALA A 91 0.80 8.28 -38.09
N GLU A 92 1.20 8.70 -39.29
CA GLU A 92 2.23 8.02 -40.08
C GLU A 92 3.59 7.94 -39.36
N LYS A 93 3.96 8.99 -38.62
CA LYS A 93 5.19 8.98 -37.81
C LYS A 93 5.10 8.02 -36.64
N PHE A 94 3.97 7.98 -35.95
CA PHE A 94 3.75 7.05 -34.85
C PHE A 94 3.76 5.58 -35.32
N GLU A 95 3.16 5.30 -36.47
CA GLU A 95 3.22 3.95 -37.07
C GLU A 95 4.64 3.60 -37.53
N ALA A 96 5.38 4.53 -38.12
CA ALA A 96 6.77 4.32 -38.52
C ALA A 96 7.68 4.03 -37.31
N ASP A 97 7.52 4.78 -36.22
CA ASP A 97 8.28 4.58 -34.98
C ASP A 97 7.91 3.25 -34.31
N LEU A 98 6.62 2.90 -34.27
CA LEU A 98 6.17 1.61 -33.73
C LEU A 98 6.74 0.44 -34.54
N ASN A 99 6.72 0.55 -35.88
CA ASN A 99 7.23 -0.50 -36.76
C ASN A 99 8.76 -0.67 -36.65
N GLN A 100 9.50 0.42 -36.39
CA GLN A 100 10.93 0.34 -36.06
C GLN A 100 11.16 -0.39 -34.73
N MET A 101 10.36 -0.10 -33.70
CA MET A 101 10.48 -0.79 -32.40
C MET A 101 10.09 -2.27 -32.46
N THR A 102 9.12 -2.65 -33.30
CA THR A 102 8.71 -4.05 -33.49
C THR A 102 9.59 -4.82 -34.48
N GLY A 103 10.29 -4.12 -35.38
CA GLY A 103 11.21 -4.71 -36.35
C GLY A 103 12.56 -5.15 -35.77
N GLU A 104 12.96 -4.63 -34.61
CA GLU A 104 14.22 -5.02 -33.93
C GLU A 104 14.08 -6.24 -32.99
N GLN A 105 12.90 -6.89 -32.91
CA GLN A 105 12.70 -8.14 -32.17
C GLN A 105 12.50 -9.37 -33.09
N GLY A 106 13.06 -9.35 -34.30
CA GLY A 106 13.12 -10.49 -35.23
C GLY A 106 14.52 -11.08 -35.37
#